data_AF-A0A7C3MYV0-F1
#
_entry.id   AF-A0A7C3MYV0-F1
#
_cell.length_a   1.000
_cell.length_b   1.000
_cell.length_c   1.000
_cell.angle_alpha   90.00
_cell.angle_beta   90.00
_cell.angle_gamma   90.00
#
_symmetry.space_group_name_H-M   'P 1'
#
loop_
_entity.id
_entity.type
_entity.pdbx_description
1 polymer ?
#
loop_
_entity_poly.entity_id
_entity_poly.type
_entity_poly.pdbx_seq_one_letter_code
_entity_poly.pdbx_strand_id
1 'polypeptide(L)'
;MGTGRLAGRMLIALVVSLVAVAVVGPAAAVTKGDLNKDGTVGIADAVVALRLAVGLMPTTPELISIGDVAPLPQGDNKIGLDDVTRILRFAVGLLSADEFFPTQPPAPKTLFLSDFTKDTLDQYEIIDAQDSSGGPSAWSVRDGALVNDSNIYGNPDPPDGLENPYTGTMAVVKGVSGADCTFTVTCTPKDDDGLGVLFRYQDEGNFYRVLSIVDGGNGGPITRLDKWENGSFTVLASITDKVYTPNASNVIRICGIGSTLKVYLNDTTTPILTASDRTYTSGRVGVSLYALAPVAFTRLELVEGEAPPLAVKSVSVTPAQAQVPTGQSVSFTASVDASEGLDKSVVWSVDGGAASGTISPNGVYTAPLVVPANPTVTVRATSKADPSKSATAQVTITQGTSARVIFASDFSKDTLDQYDILDAPDSSGGPSNWIVQDGALQQTTNIYGLPDPVDGLANPYTGTMAIAKGVSAGDCVVTMEFTPDDNDGIGLIGRYVDEGTFYRLESEVDPGNGGPITRLEVWKDGEFTVLASTTQVTYTPNVPNTFRLVFRGNQISAYVNDLSKPLLTAEDNTVQKGSVGVSLYATNAIRIANLMVTE
;
A
#
# COMPACT_ATOMS: atom_id res chain seq x y z
N MET A 1 90.14 -2.72 -35.12
CA MET A 1 91.03 -3.52 -34.25
C MET A 1 90.74 -3.04 -32.84
N GLY A 2 89.91 -3.75 -32.06
CA GLY A 2 90.36 -4.81 -31.14
C GLY A 2 91.11 -4.16 -29.98
N THR A 3 90.77 -4.27 -28.70
CA THR A 3 90.21 -5.36 -27.88
C THR A 3 90.03 -4.76 -26.47
N GLY A 4 88.97 -5.04 -25.71
CA GLY A 4 89.03 -6.11 -24.72
C GLY A 4 88.18 -5.77 -23.50
N ARG A 5 87.38 -6.75 -23.07
CA ARG A 5 86.30 -6.72 -22.10
C ARG A 5 86.77 -6.45 -20.66
N LEU A 6 85.99 -5.65 -19.92
CA LEU A 6 85.73 -5.87 -18.49
C LEU A 6 84.25 -5.58 -18.25
N ALA A 7 83.52 -6.63 -17.86
CA ALA A 7 82.10 -6.60 -17.58
C ALA A 7 81.87 -5.95 -16.21
N GLY A 8 81.14 -4.84 -16.19
CA GLY A 8 80.60 -4.21 -15.00
C GLY A 8 79.64 -3.13 -15.46
N ARG A 9 78.33 -3.39 -15.46
CA ARG A 9 77.35 -2.39 -15.87
C ARG A 9 77.23 -1.33 -14.78
N MET A 10 78.03 -0.28 -14.98
CA MET A 10 78.06 0.99 -14.26
C MET A 10 76.86 1.82 -14.73
N LEU A 11 75.85 1.98 -13.87
CA LEU A 11 74.83 3.02 -14.02
C LEU A 11 75.28 4.22 -13.17
N ILE A 12 75.42 5.36 -13.85
CA ILE A 12 75.94 6.62 -13.30
C ILE A 12 74.86 7.33 -12.47
N ALA A 13 75.35 7.94 -11.40
CA ALA A 13 74.64 8.50 -10.27
C ALA A 13 73.68 9.67 -10.59
N LEU A 14 72.57 9.71 -9.85
CA LEU A 14 71.82 10.93 -9.55
C LEU A 14 71.71 11.04 -8.01
N VAL A 15 72.10 12.19 -7.48
CA VAL A 15 72.12 12.47 -6.04
C VAL A 15 70.75 12.99 -5.60
N VAL A 16 70.12 12.33 -4.62
CA VAL A 16 69.10 12.89 -3.72
C VAL A 16 69.29 12.25 -2.33
N SER A 17 69.34 13.07 -1.28
CA SER A 17 69.58 12.68 0.12
C SER A 17 68.70 11.52 0.60
N LEU A 18 69.32 10.49 1.17
CA LEU A 18 68.65 9.46 1.97
C LEU A 18 68.52 9.96 3.41
N VAL A 19 67.37 10.57 3.74
CA VAL A 19 66.94 10.65 5.15
C VAL A 19 66.31 9.30 5.46
N ALA A 20 67.01 8.45 6.22
CA ALA A 20 66.37 7.35 6.90
C ALA A 20 65.48 7.94 8.00
N VAL A 21 64.25 8.30 7.65
CA VAL A 21 63.19 8.51 8.65
C VAL A 21 62.86 7.12 9.18
N ALA A 22 63.12 6.90 10.46
CA ALA A 22 62.61 5.74 11.17
C ALA A 22 61.09 5.71 10.96
N VAL A 23 60.62 4.67 10.28
CA VAL A 23 59.19 4.38 10.17
C VAL A 23 58.73 4.07 11.60
N VAL A 24 58.12 5.06 12.25
CA VAL A 24 57.30 4.82 13.44
C VAL A 24 56.12 4.00 12.93
N GLY A 25 56.08 2.72 13.32
CA GLY A 25 54.94 1.85 13.04
C GLY A 25 53.66 2.46 13.61
N PRO A 26 52.48 2.09 13.08
CA PRO A 26 51.20 2.60 13.59
C PRO A 26 51.09 2.30 15.09
N ALA A 27 50.69 3.30 15.88
CA ALA A 27 50.36 3.11 17.29
C ALA A 27 49.36 1.94 17.41
N ALA A 28 49.64 0.98 18.31
CA ALA A 28 48.75 -0.11 18.59
C ALA A 28 47.35 0.45 18.95
N ALA A 29 46.30 -0.15 18.39
CA ALA A 29 44.92 0.25 18.70
C ALA A 29 44.70 0.15 20.21
N VAL A 30 44.29 1.24 20.83
CA VAL A 30 44.00 1.30 22.26
C VAL A 30 42.75 0.45 22.53
N THR A 31 42.87 -0.58 23.37
CA THR A 31 41.75 -1.48 23.70
C THR A 31 40.94 -0.89 24.85
N LYS A 32 39.63 -0.71 24.68
CA LYS A 32 38.76 -0.26 25.79
C LYS A 32 38.87 -1.26 26.97
N GLY A 33 38.93 -0.73 28.19
CA GLY A 33 39.16 -1.51 29.40
C GLY A 33 40.63 -1.78 29.75
N ASP A 34 41.58 -1.59 28.84
CA ASP A 34 43.04 -1.77 29.09
C ASP A 34 43.64 -0.45 29.63
N LEU A 35 43.40 -0.20 30.91
CA LEU A 35 43.78 1.05 31.59
C LEU A 35 45.27 1.12 31.89
N ASN A 36 45.97 -0.02 31.98
CA ASN A 36 47.40 -0.07 32.19
C ASN A 36 48.22 -0.14 30.87
N LYS A 37 47.54 -0.31 29.73
CA LYS A 37 48.09 -0.40 28.37
C LYS A 37 49.05 -1.58 28.17
N ASP A 38 48.80 -2.69 28.84
CA ASP A 38 49.59 -3.91 28.70
C ASP A 38 49.14 -4.82 27.55
N GLY A 39 48.06 -4.44 26.87
CA GLY A 39 47.49 -5.17 25.74
C GLY A 39 46.43 -6.21 26.14
N THR A 40 46.10 -6.31 27.43
CA THR A 40 45.06 -7.19 27.96
C THR A 40 44.11 -6.43 28.88
N VAL A 41 42.86 -6.89 29.00
CA VAL A 41 41.92 -6.37 30.01
C VAL A 41 41.85 -7.38 31.14
N GLY A 42 42.53 -7.08 32.24
CA GLY A 42 42.73 -7.99 33.36
C GLY A 42 42.42 -7.37 34.73
N ILE A 43 42.78 -8.11 35.78
CA ILE A 43 42.57 -7.67 37.17
C ILE A 43 43.34 -6.38 37.46
N ALA A 44 44.50 -6.19 36.82
CA ALA A 44 45.30 -4.98 36.95
C ALA A 44 44.51 -3.73 36.52
N ASP A 45 43.74 -3.84 35.43
CA ASP A 45 42.89 -2.75 34.94
C ASP A 45 41.72 -2.47 35.87
N ALA A 46 41.10 -3.52 36.42
CA ALA A 46 40.04 -3.35 37.42
C ALA A 46 40.55 -2.61 38.67
N VAL A 47 41.81 -2.86 39.07
CA VAL A 47 42.46 -2.14 40.19
C VAL A 47 42.75 -0.69 39.83
N VAL A 48 43.19 -0.39 38.60
CA VAL A 48 43.38 0.99 38.13
C VAL A 48 42.03 1.71 38.06
N ALA A 49 41.00 1.09 37.49
CA ALA A 49 39.63 1.61 37.46
C ALA A 49 39.12 1.92 38.87
N LEU A 50 39.34 1.02 39.83
CA LEU A 50 38.88 1.21 41.21
C LEU A 50 39.56 2.42 41.86
N ARG A 51 40.88 2.57 41.67
CA ARG A 51 41.62 3.73 42.19
C ARG A 51 41.11 5.05 41.59
N LEU A 52 40.75 5.06 40.31
CA LEU A 52 40.15 6.21 39.65
C LEU A 52 38.74 6.50 40.20
N ALA A 53 37.89 5.47 40.29
CA ALA A 53 36.51 5.58 40.76
C ALA A 53 36.39 6.05 42.23
N VAL A 54 37.35 5.67 43.09
CA VAL A 54 37.38 6.10 44.51
C VAL A 54 38.26 7.33 44.76
N GLY A 55 38.77 7.99 43.71
CA GLY A 55 39.54 9.23 43.84
C GLY A 55 40.96 9.07 44.41
N LEU A 56 41.49 7.85 44.42
CA LEU A 56 42.88 7.56 44.81
C LEU A 56 43.88 7.81 43.67
N MET A 57 43.39 8.08 42.47
CA MET A 57 44.17 8.43 41.29
C MET A 57 43.40 9.48 40.46
N PRO A 58 44.05 10.52 39.92
CA PRO A 58 43.38 11.51 39.06
C PRO A 58 43.00 10.90 37.70
N THR A 59 41.83 11.26 37.19
CA THR A 59 41.39 10.90 35.83
C THR A 59 42.01 11.82 34.78
N THR A 60 42.24 11.30 33.58
CA THR A 60 42.64 12.06 32.39
C THR A 60 41.64 11.78 31.25
N PRO A 61 41.52 12.67 30.24
CA PRO A 61 40.67 12.38 29.08
C PRO A 61 41.03 11.08 28.37
N GLU A 62 42.31 10.73 28.35
CA GLU A 62 42.79 9.46 27.80
C GLU A 62 42.30 8.28 28.65
N LEU A 63 42.45 8.32 29.98
CA LEU A 63 41.95 7.27 30.86
C LEU A 63 40.44 7.13 30.77
N ILE A 64 39.69 8.23 30.71
CA ILE A 64 38.24 8.22 30.52
C ILE A 64 37.89 7.55 29.19
N SER A 65 38.56 7.89 28.09
CA SER A 65 38.29 7.29 26.77
C SER A 65 38.48 5.76 26.72
N ILE A 66 39.29 5.22 27.63
CA ILE A 66 39.63 3.79 27.72
C ILE A 66 38.77 3.08 28.77
N GLY A 67 38.62 3.68 29.95
CA GLY A 67 38.03 3.07 31.14
C GLY A 67 36.54 3.31 31.32
N ASP A 68 35.94 4.25 30.59
CA ASP A 68 34.49 4.47 30.55
C ASP A 68 33.85 3.39 29.66
N VAL A 69 33.57 2.25 30.28
CA VAL A 69 33.03 1.03 29.68
C VAL A 69 31.59 0.76 30.11
N ALA A 70 31.03 1.56 31.01
CA ALA A 70 29.67 1.50 31.51
C ALA A 70 29.13 2.91 31.81
N PRO A 71 27.81 3.16 31.62
CA PRO A 71 26.83 2.26 31.05
C PRO A 71 27.00 2.05 29.53
N LEU A 72 26.46 0.97 29.00
CA LEU A 72 26.45 0.72 27.55
C LEU A 72 25.38 1.55 26.84
N PRO A 73 25.53 1.86 25.52
CA PRO A 73 26.69 1.58 24.66
C PRO A 73 27.73 2.72 24.63
N GLN A 74 27.37 3.89 25.14
CA GLN A 74 28.21 5.08 25.25
C GLN A 74 28.24 5.42 26.73
N GLY A 75 29.38 5.15 27.37
CA GLY A 75 29.58 5.41 28.80
C GLY A 75 29.30 6.85 29.22
N ASP A 76 29.35 7.13 30.51
CA ASP A 76 28.87 8.40 31.08
C ASP A 76 29.94 9.51 31.13
N ASN A 77 31.06 9.32 30.42
CA ASN A 77 32.28 10.11 30.45
C ASN A 77 32.94 10.18 31.84
N LYS A 78 32.71 9.17 32.69
CA LYS A 78 33.37 9.02 33.98
C LYS A 78 33.89 7.59 34.13
N ILE A 79 34.67 7.37 35.17
CA ILE A 79 35.07 6.02 35.59
C ILE A 79 34.52 5.84 37.00
N GLY A 80 33.40 5.13 37.10
CA GLY A 80 32.68 4.84 38.32
C GLY A 80 32.76 3.37 38.72
N LEU A 81 32.02 2.98 39.76
CA LEU A 81 32.00 1.59 40.24
C LEU A 81 31.37 0.61 39.23
N ASP A 82 30.53 1.10 38.32
CA ASP A 82 29.93 0.29 37.26
C ASP A 82 31.00 -0.12 36.23
N ASP A 83 31.92 0.78 35.88
CA ASP A 83 33.09 0.48 35.05
C ASP A 83 34.00 -0.54 35.72
N VAL A 84 34.30 -0.33 37.00
CA VAL A 84 35.13 -1.25 37.81
C VAL A 84 34.54 -2.65 37.80
N THR A 85 33.24 -2.74 38.08
CA THR A 85 32.53 -4.03 38.15
C THR A 85 32.54 -4.73 36.80
N ARG A 86 32.39 -3.97 35.71
CA ARG A 86 32.39 -4.51 34.35
C ARG A 86 33.77 -5.01 33.92
N ILE A 87 34.83 -4.23 34.15
CA ILE A 87 36.22 -4.62 33.88
C ILE A 87 36.58 -5.86 34.72
N LEU A 88 36.22 -5.88 36.00
CA LEU A 88 36.48 -7.01 36.88
C LEU A 88 35.75 -8.28 36.41
N ARG A 89 34.47 -8.17 36.04
CA ARG A 89 33.69 -9.32 35.55
C ARG A 89 34.26 -9.89 34.26
N PHE A 90 34.75 -9.04 33.34
CA PHE A 90 35.46 -9.51 32.15
C PHE A 90 36.77 -10.19 32.50
N ALA A 91 37.59 -9.55 33.34
CA ALA A 91 38.89 -10.08 33.78
C ALA A 91 38.81 -11.46 34.45
N VAL A 92 37.69 -11.78 35.10
CA VAL A 92 37.46 -13.07 35.78
C VAL A 92 36.57 -14.04 34.98
N GLY A 93 36.26 -13.74 33.72
CA GLY A 93 35.51 -14.62 32.82
C GLY A 93 34.00 -14.70 33.07
N LEU A 94 33.44 -13.72 33.79
CA LEU A 94 31.99 -13.57 34.02
C LEU A 94 31.30 -12.67 32.96
N LEU A 95 32.07 -12.17 31.99
CA LEU A 95 31.60 -11.51 30.77
C LEU A 95 32.43 -12.02 29.58
N SER A 96 31.77 -12.31 28.46
CA SER A 96 32.42 -12.63 27.18
C SER A 96 32.95 -11.38 26.48
N ALA A 97 33.79 -11.56 25.45
CA ALA A 97 34.32 -10.45 24.65
C ALA A 97 33.21 -9.68 23.92
N ASP A 98 32.18 -10.38 23.41
CA ASP A 98 31.04 -9.75 22.74
C ASP A 98 30.14 -8.99 23.72
N GLU A 99 30.02 -9.48 24.95
CA GLU A 99 29.29 -8.77 26.01
C GLU A 99 30.06 -7.56 26.52
N PHE A 100 31.39 -7.61 26.52
CA PHE A 100 32.26 -6.51 26.97
C PHE A 100 32.43 -5.42 25.91
N PHE A 101 32.59 -5.82 24.64
CA PHE A 101 32.71 -4.98 23.44
C PHE A 101 31.51 -5.12 22.48
N PRO A 102 30.29 -4.75 22.88
CA PRO A 102 29.13 -4.93 22.02
C PRO A 102 29.24 -4.06 20.75
N THR A 103 29.21 -4.69 19.57
CA THR A 103 29.15 -4.00 18.26
C THR A 103 27.78 -3.37 17.98
N GLN A 104 26.77 -3.81 18.72
CA GLN A 104 25.41 -3.28 18.78
C GLN A 104 24.94 -3.50 20.23
N PRO A 105 24.20 -2.57 20.87
CA PRO A 105 23.61 -2.85 22.17
C PRO A 105 22.83 -4.17 22.08
N PRO A 106 22.95 -5.07 23.08
CA PRO A 106 22.15 -6.29 23.09
C PRO A 106 20.69 -5.93 22.89
N ALA A 107 19.98 -6.70 22.05
CA ALA A 107 18.57 -6.45 21.80
C ALA A 107 17.86 -6.37 23.16
N PRO A 108 17.15 -5.27 23.46
CA PRO A 108 16.62 -5.05 24.78
C PRO A 108 15.62 -6.17 25.08
N LYS A 109 15.72 -6.77 26.27
CA LYS A 109 14.99 -7.98 26.62
C LYS A 109 13.51 -7.65 26.75
N THR A 110 12.67 -8.27 25.93
CA THR A 110 11.21 -8.16 26.07
C THR A 110 10.76 -8.86 27.36
N LEU A 111 10.19 -8.07 28.28
CA LEU A 111 9.62 -8.55 29.54
C LEU A 111 8.15 -8.96 29.36
N PHE A 112 7.45 -8.29 28.46
CA PHE A 112 6.07 -8.59 28.08
C PHE A 112 5.79 -8.12 26.67
N LEU A 113 5.05 -8.93 25.92
CA LEU A 113 4.54 -8.57 24.61
C LEU A 113 3.16 -9.19 24.44
N SER A 114 2.20 -8.34 24.09
CA SER A 114 0.86 -8.73 23.68
C SER A 114 0.56 -8.08 22.33
N ASP A 115 0.19 -8.93 21.37
CA ASP A 115 -0.41 -8.56 20.08
C ASP A 115 -1.87 -9.02 19.99
N PHE A 116 -2.41 -9.53 21.11
CA PHE A 116 -3.78 -9.97 21.28
C PHE A 116 -4.25 -11.08 20.33
N THR A 117 -3.32 -11.73 19.62
CA THR A 117 -3.66 -12.89 18.77
C THR A 117 -3.95 -14.15 19.58
N LYS A 118 -3.46 -14.22 20.82
CA LYS A 118 -3.60 -15.36 21.74
C LYS A 118 -4.01 -14.96 23.16
N ASP A 119 -4.20 -13.66 23.40
CA ASP A 119 -4.46 -13.15 24.74
C ASP A 119 -5.94 -13.27 25.12
N THR A 120 -6.19 -13.30 26.43
CA THR A 120 -7.52 -13.26 27.01
C THR A 120 -7.58 -12.14 28.04
N LEU A 121 -8.80 -11.68 28.35
CA LEU A 121 -9.00 -10.60 29.31
C LEU A 121 -8.45 -10.95 30.72
N ASP A 122 -8.37 -12.24 31.06
CA ASP A 122 -7.87 -12.71 32.36
C ASP A 122 -6.42 -12.30 32.66
N GLN A 123 -5.64 -11.94 31.64
CA GLN A 123 -4.29 -11.39 31.81
C GLN A 123 -4.28 -9.98 32.40
N TYR A 124 -5.44 -9.31 32.45
CA TYR A 124 -5.58 -7.94 32.91
C TYR A 124 -6.39 -7.87 34.20
N GLU A 125 -5.96 -6.98 35.08
CA GLU A 125 -6.75 -6.51 36.21
C GLU A 125 -7.53 -5.28 35.75
N ILE A 126 -8.85 -5.41 35.72
CA ILE A 126 -9.77 -4.34 35.31
C ILE A 126 -10.24 -3.61 36.56
N ILE A 127 -10.06 -2.30 36.56
CA ILE A 127 -10.33 -1.43 37.70
C ILE A 127 -11.15 -0.26 37.22
N ASP A 128 -12.32 -0.05 37.81
CA ASP A 128 -13.14 1.14 37.57
C ASP A 128 -13.05 2.06 38.78
N ALA A 129 -12.91 3.36 38.54
CA ALA A 129 -12.85 4.35 39.62
C ALA A 129 -14.13 4.29 40.48
N GLN A 130 -13.95 4.39 41.80
CA GLN A 130 -15.02 4.19 42.79
C GLN A 130 -16.21 5.15 42.64
N ASP A 131 -15.97 6.33 42.06
CA ASP A 131 -16.94 7.41 41.84
C ASP A 131 -17.35 7.54 40.36
N SER A 132 -17.09 6.54 39.53
CA SER A 132 -17.30 6.61 38.09
C SER A 132 -18.77 6.53 37.66
N SER A 133 -19.11 7.32 36.63
CA SER A 133 -20.32 7.22 35.82
C SER A 133 -20.07 6.34 34.60
N GLY A 134 -21.14 5.75 34.05
CA GLY A 134 -21.07 4.96 32.82
C GLY A 134 -20.55 3.52 32.99
N GLY A 135 -20.34 3.06 34.23
CA GLY A 135 -19.83 1.73 34.54
C GLY A 135 -20.89 0.62 34.68
N PRO A 136 -20.46 -0.66 34.80
CA PRO A 136 -19.06 -1.11 34.78
C PRO A 136 -18.44 -1.02 33.38
N SER A 137 -17.12 -0.97 33.31
CA SER A 137 -16.40 -0.90 32.03
C SER A 137 -16.58 -2.16 31.19
N ALA A 138 -16.60 -1.96 29.87
CA ALA A 138 -16.81 -3.01 28.89
C ALA A 138 -15.49 -3.37 28.19
N TRP A 139 -14.54 -3.94 28.94
CA TRP A 139 -13.29 -4.45 28.38
C TRP A 139 -13.47 -5.84 27.76
N SER A 140 -12.83 -6.08 26.61
CA SER A 140 -12.78 -7.38 25.96
C SER A 140 -11.50 -7.55 25.15
N VAL A 141 -11.09 -8.78 24.88
CA VAL A 141 -10.05 -9.07 23.87
C VAL A 141 -10.77 -9.65 22.65
N ARG A 142 -10.74 -8.93 21.54
CA ARG A 142 -11.40 -9.31 20.28
C ARG A 142 -10.67 -8.71 19.08
N ASP A 143 -10.77 -9.38 17.93
CA ASP A 143 -10.24 -8.91 16.65
C ASP A 143 -8.74 -8.53 16.68
N GLY A 144 -7.93 -9.22 17.50
CA GLY A 144 -6.50 -8.92 17.67
C GLY A 144 -6.24 -7.62 18.45
N ALA A 145 -7.14 -7.23 19.35
CA ALA A 145 -6.97 -6.06 20.22
C ALA A 145 -7.58 -6.27 21.61
N LEU A 146 -7.05 -5.57 22.61
CA LEU A 146 -7.78 -5.24 23.84
C LEU A 146 -8.64 -4.01 23.56
N VAL A 147 -9.94 -4.13 23.77
CA VAL A 147 -10.93 -3.12 23.41
C VAL A 147 -11.70 -2.67 24.64
N ASN A 148 -11.92 -1.36 24.76
CA ASN A 148 -12.88 -0.78 25.67
C ASN A 148 -13.98 -0.07 24.85
N ASP A 149 -15.23 -0.46 25.08
CA ASP A 149 -16.40 0.10 24.41
C ASP A 149 -17.25 1.02 25.34
N SER A 150 -16.82 1.24 26.59
CA SER A 150 -17.57 2.03 27.58
C SER A 150 -16.98 3.43 27.81
N ASN A 151 -17.83 4.45 27.72
CA ASN A 151 -17.52 5.84 28.07
C ASN A 151 -17.64 6.04 29.59
N ILE A 152 -16.59 5.66 30.32
CA ILE A 152 -16.55 5.71 31.79
C ILE A 152 -15.71 6.90 32.26
N TYR A 153 -16.18 7.64 33.28
CA TYR A 153 -15.49 8.83 33.78
C TYR A 153 -15.80 9.07 35.27
N GLY A 154 -14.84 9.60 36.04
CA GLY A 154 -14.94 9.86 37.48
C GLY A 154 -15.79 11.08 37.83
N ASN A 155 -16.38 11.11 39.03
CA ASN A 155 -17.18 12.23 39.55
C ASN A 155 -16.72 12.71 40.94
N PRO A 156 -16.95 13.98 41.31
CA PRO A 156 -17.49 15.05 40.47
C PRO A 156 -16.44 15.44 39.42
N ASP A 157 -16.87 15.80 38.21
CA ASP A 157 -15.98 16.28 37.16
C ASP A 157 -15.30 17.59 37.64
N PRO A 158 -14.02 17.56 38.03
CA PRO A 158 -13.33 18.74 38.57
C PRO A 158 -13.12 19.76 37.45
N PRO A 159 -12.78 21.03 37.75
CA PRO A 159 -12.53 22.02 36.71
C PRO A 159 -11.50 21.51 35.69
N ASP A 160 -11.85 21.61 34.41
CA ASP A 160 -11.08 21.07 33.28
C ASP A 160 -9.61 21.51 33.27
N GLY A 161 -8.74 20.65 32.75
CA GLY A 161 -7.33 20.94 32.49
C GLY A 161 -6.37 20.36 33.52
N LEU A 162 -5.35 21.13 33.91
CA LEU A 162 -4.23 20.63 34.73
C LEU A 162 -4.63 20.17 36.15
N GLU A 163 -5.78 20.63 36.65
CA GLU A 163 -6.28 20.30 38.00
C GLU A 163 -7.24 19.10 38.00
N ASN A 164 -7.75 18.69 36.83
CA ASN A 164 -8.62 17.51 36.71
C ASN A 164 -7.78 16.22 36.73
N PRO A 165 -8.12 15.22 37.57
CA PRO A 165 -7.43 13.94 37.67
C PRO A 165 -7.74 12.97 36.51
N TYR A 166 -8.83 13.18 35.76
CA TYR A 166 -9.27 12.33 34.65
C TYR A 166 -9.24 10.83 35.01
N THR A 167 -10.04 10.45 36.00
CA THR A 167 -10.20 9.05 36.44
C THR A 167 -11.32 8.36 35.67
N GLY A 168 -11.22 7.05 35.46
CA GLY A 168 -12.23 6.28 34.73
C GLY A 168 -11.97 4.80 34.92
N THR A 169 -11.55 4.09 33.87
CA THR A 169 -11.21 2.65 33.95
C THR A 169 -9.75 2.40 33.64
N MET A 170 -9.19 1.34 34.20
CA MET A 170 -7.83 0.87 33.97
C MET A 170 -7.82 -0.60 33.60
N ALA A 171 -6.90 -0.97 32.71
CA ALA A 171 -6.51 -2.35 32.45
C ALA A 171 -5.02 -2.51 32.74
N VAL A 172 -4.69 -3.17 33.86
CA VAL A 172 -3.31 -3.37 34.32
C VAL A 172 -2.86 -4.79 34.02
N VAL A 173 -1.69 -4.96 33.42
CA VAL A 173 -1.13 -6.28 33.10
C VAL A 173 -0.80 -7.04 34.41
N LYS A 174 -1.29 -8.26 34.56
CA LYS A 174 -0.97 -9.12 35.71
C LYS A 174 0.40 -9.78 35.56
N GLY A 175 1.10 -9.95 36.68
CA GLY A 175 2.32 -10.76 36.75
C GLY A 175 3.54 -10.19 36.02
N VAL A 176 3.46 -8.98 35.47
CA VAL A 176 4.54 -8.31 34.72
C VAL A 176 4.95 -7.04 35.44
N SER A 177 6.25 -6.87 35.68
CA SER A 177 6.81 -5.64 36.24
C SER A 177 8.17 -5.33 35.62
N GLY A 178 8.49 -4.04 35.52
CA GLY A 178 9.80 -3.55 35.08
C GLY A 178 10.31 -2.44 35.98
N ALA A 179 11.65 -2.33 36.07
CA ALA A 179 12.35 -1.26 36.79
C ALA A 179 12.87 -0.21 35.79
N ASP A 180 14.05 -0.49 35.24
CA ASP A 180 14.62 0.23 34.11
C ASP A 180 14.08 -0.39 32.83
N CYS A 181 13.08 0.25 32.26
CA CYS A 181 12.30 -0.32 31.17
C CYS A 181 11.60 0.73 30.33
N THR A 182 11.17 0.29 29.15
CA THR A 182 10.36 1.07 28.23
C THR A 182 9.06 0.34 27.98
N PHE A 183 7.93 1.00 28.24
CA PHE A 183 6.60 0.50 27.93
C PHE A 183 6.05 1.22 26.71
N THR A 184 5.62 0.46 25.70
CA THR A 184 5.08 0.94 24.43
C THR A 184 3.66 0.44 24.25
N VAL A 185 2.76 1.36 23.92
CA VAL A 185 1.34 1.11 23.69
C VAL A 185 0.99 1.56 22.28
N THR A 186 0.40 0.67 21.49
CA THR A 186 -0.17 0.99 20.17
C THR A 186 -1.70 0.88 20.24
N CYS A 187 -2.39 1.94 19.85
CA CYS A 187 -3.85 2.00 19.93
C CYS A 187 -4.49 2.87 18.85
N THR A 188 -5.77 2.65 18.58
CA THR A 188 -6.61 3.49 17.72
C THR A 188 -7.84 3.97 18.50
N PRO A 189 -7.77 5.12 19.17
CA PRO A 189 -8.94 5.77 19.76
C PRO A 189 -9.90 6.25 18.67
N LYS A 190 -11.21 6.05 18.86
CA LYS A 190 -12.27 6.62 18.00
C LYS A 190 -12.91 7.88 18.57
N ASP A 191 -12.38 8.30 19.70
CA ASP A 191 -12.86 9.37 20.54
C ASP A 191 -11.68 10.31 20.86
N ASP A 192 -11.94 11.51 21.37
CA ASP A 192 -10.96 12.58 21.62
C ASP A 192 -10.69 12.86 23.12
N ASP A 193 -11.28 12.06 24.00
CA ASP A 193 -11.13 12.12 25.45
C ASP A 193 -9.80 11.51 25.98
N GLY A 194 -9.74 11.18 27.26
CA GLY A 194 -8.51 10.84 27.97
C GLY A 194 -7.98 9.44 27.69
N LEU A 195 -6.84 9.37 27.02
CA LEU A 195 -6.04 8.17 26.80
C LEU A 195 -4.82 8.19 27.74
N GLY A 196 -4.67 7.13 28.55
CA GLY A 196 -3.59 7.03 29.51
C GLY A 196 -2.77 5.74 29.42
N VAL A 197 -1.48 5.86 29.73
CA VAL A 197 -0.51 4.77 29.83
C VAL A 197 0.05 4.74 31.25
N LEU A 198 -0.20 3.64 31.95
CA LEU A 198 0.23 3.41 33.32
C LEU A 198 1.64 2.81 33.35
N PHE A 199 2.50 3.35 34.22
CA PHE A 199 3.89 2.97 34.33
C PHE A 199 4.35 2.91 35.78
N ARG A 200 5.15 1.89 36.10
CA ARG A 200 5.57 1.56 37.47
C ARG A 200 4.39 1.58 38.46
N TYR A 201 3.28 0.98 38.04
CA TYR A 201 2.06 0.88 38.81
C TYR A 201 2.23 -0.05 40.02
N GLN A 202 1.93 0.43 41.22
CA GLN A 202 1.91 -0.37 42.45
C GLN A 202 0.48 -0.83 42.75
N ASP A 203 -0.43 0.14 42.84
CA ASP A 203 -1.83 0.02 43.20
C ASP A 203 -2.61 1.26 42.70
N GLU A 204 -3.92 1.31 42.96
CA GLU A 204 -4.85 2.36 42.48
C GLU A 204 -4.50 3.77 42.96
N GLY A 205 -3.67 3.92 44.00
CA GLY A 205 -3.25 5.22 44.51
C GLY A 205 -1.82 5.61 44.14
N ASN A 206 -1.03 4.69 43.56
CA ASN A 206 0.43 4.82 43.48
C ASN A 206 0.99 4.35 42.12
N PHE A 207 1.21 5.27 41.19
CA PHE A 207 1.73 4.98 39.85
C PHE A 207 2.23 6.25 39.13
N TYR A 208 2.93 6.09 38.00
CA TYR A 208 3.05 7.15 37.00
C TYR A 208 2.07 6.92 35.86
N ARG A 209 1.57 8.00 35.27
CA ARG A 209 0.66 7.94 34.11
C ARG A 209 1.05 8.97 33.08
N VAL A 210 1.24 8.54 31.83
CA VAL A 210 1.13 9.46 30.70
C VAL A 210 -0.34 9.62 30.39
N LEU A 211 -0.87 10.83 30.34
CA LEU A 211 -2.23 11.15 29.96
C LEU A 211 -2.22 12.05 28.74
N SER A 212 -3.05 11.76 27.75
CA SER A 212 -3.23 12.57 26.55
C SER A 212 -4.72 12.79 26.29
N ILE A 213 -5.12 14.05 26.08
CA ILE A 213 -6.50 14.48 25.82
C ILE A 213 -6.47 15.41 24.62
N VAL A 214 -7.38 15.19 23.67
CA VAL A 214 -7.51 16.00 22.46
C VAL A 214 -8.66 16.99 22.58
N ASP A 215 -9.76 16.60 23.22
CA ASP A 215 -10.94 17.44 23.39
C ASP A 215 -10.62 18.73 24.16
N GLY A 216 -10.94 19.87 23.53
CA GLY A 216 -10.80 21.19 24.14
C GLY A 216 -11.90 21.51 25.15
N GLY A 217 -13.05 20.82 25.08
CA GLY A 217 -14.10 20.90 26.09
C GLY A 217 -13.63 20.37 27.43
N ASN A 218 -12.95 19.23 27.42
CA ASN A 218 -12.39 18.58 28.61
C ASN A 218 -10.97 19.07 28.97
N GLY A 219 -10.59 20.28 28.58
CA GLY A 219 -9.32 20.92 28.99
C GLY A 219 -8.07 20.49 28.21
N GLY A 220 -8.24 19.77 27.09
CA GLY A 220 -7.21 19.57 26.08
C GLY A 220 -7.04 20.78 25.13
N PRO A 221 -6.20 20.66 24.09
CA PRO A 221 -5.26 19.57 23.85
C PRO A 221 -4.13 19.57 24.90
N ILE A 222 -3.89 18.44 25.54
CA ILE A 222 -2.79 18.29 26.50
C ILE A 222 -2.27 16.86 26.55
N THR A 223 -0.95 16.71 26.57
CA THR A 223 -0.27 15.50 27.04
C THR A 223 0.54 15.83 28.28
N ARG A 224 0.41 15.02 29.32
CA ARG A 224 1.13 15.21 30.58
C ARG A 224 1.60 13.90 31.20
N LEU A 225 2.63 14.01 32.02
CA LEU A 225 3.16 12.94 32.84
C LEU A 225 2.78 13.21 34.29
N ASP A 226 1.92 12.37 34.84
CA ASP A 226 1.41 12.46 36.19
C ASP A 226 2.14 11.49 37.11
N LYS A 227 2.35 11.89 38.36
CA LYS A 227 2.64 11.00 39.49
C LYS A 227 1.41 10.92 40.37
N TRP A 228 0.93 9.70 40.63
CA TRP A 228 -0.08 9.40 41.63
C TRP A 228 0.60 8.86 42.87
N GLU A 229 0.32 9.45 44.02
CA GLU A 229 0.85 9.07 45.33
C GLU A 229 -0.25 9.20 46.39
N ASN A 230 -0.55 8.09 47.07
CA ASN A 230 -1.62 8.01 48.07
C ASN A 230 -2.98 8.52 47.56
N GLY A 231 -3.31 8.24 46.29
CA GLY A 231 -4.57 8.63 45.67
C GLY A 231 -4.65 10.10 45.21
N SER A 232 -3.57 10.87 45.34
CA SER A 232 -3.48 12.24 44.81
C SER A 232 -2.50 12.31 43.65
N PHE A 233 -2.82 13.09 42.61
CA PHE A 233 -1.93 13.26 41.46
C PHE A 233 -1.12 14.56 41.52
N THR A 234 0.04 14.56 40.86
CA THR A 234 0.88 15.74 40.61
C THR A 234 1.39 15.67 39.18
N VAL A 235 1.25 16.76 38.43
CA VAL A 235 1.80 16.87 37.07
C VAL A 235 3.30 17.11 37.15
N LEU A 236 4.10 16.18 36.63
CA LEU A 236 5.56 16.28 36.57
C LEU A 236 6.05 17.05 35.34
N ALA A 237 5.34 16.91 34.22
CA ALA A 237 5.62 17.61 32.95
C ALA A 237 4.36 17.62 32.08
N SER A 238 4.19 18.64 31.23
CA SER A 238 3.06 18.76 30.30
C SER A 238 3.41 19.52 29.02
N ILE A 239 2.66 19.27 27.95
CA ILE A 239 2.77 19.91 26.65
C ILE A 239 1.37 19.98 25.99
N THR A 240 1.08 21.01 25.21
CA THR A 240 -0.27 21.25 24.65
C THR A 240 -0.37 21.09 23.13
N ASP A 241 0.75 21.11 22.40
CA ASP A 241 0.78 20.98 20.94
C ASP A 241 1.08 19.54 20.46
N LYS A 242 1.23 18.59 21.38
CA LYS A 242 1.51 17.18 21.12
C LYS A 242 0.49 16.29 21.82
N VAL A 243 -0.52 15.84 21.08
CA VAL A 243 -1.59 14.93 21.55
C VAL A 243 -1.80 13.81 20.53
N TYR A 244 -2.43 12.72 20.95
CA TYR A 244 -2.75 11.63 20.02
C TYR A 244 -3.70 12.13 18.93
N THR A 245 -3.76 11.41 17.80
CA THR A 245 -4.66 11.74 16.70
C THR A 245 -5.85 10.78 16.71
N PRO A 246 -7.09 11.26 16.97
CA PRO A 246 -8.28 10.42 16.93
C PRO A 246 -8.44 9.76 15.55
N ASN A 247 -9.03 8.56 15.54
CA ASN A 247 -9.27 7.75 14.33
C ASN A 247 -8.00 7.25 13.60
N ALA A 248 -6.80 7.52 14.12
CA ALA A 248 -5.54 7.03 13.60
C ALA A 248 -4.85 6.07 14.57
N SER A 249 -3.93 5.26 14.07
CA SER A 249 -3.01 4.49 14.92
C SER A 249 -2.07 5.45 15.63
N ASN A 250 -1.95 5.30 16.95
CA ASN A 250 -1.06 6.07 17.79
C ASN A 250 -0.11 5.15 18.54
N VAL A 251 1.11 5.62 18.79
CA VAL A 251 2.09 4.94 19.62
C VAL A 251 2.53 5.85 20.75
N ILE A 252 2.24 5.46 22.00
CA ILE A 252 2.68 6.14 23.20
C ILE A 252 3.74 5.27 23.87
N ARG A 253 4.88 5.88 24.19
CA ARG A 253 5.98 5.18 24.85
C ARG A 253 6.50 5.96 26.03
N ILE A 254 6.64 5.28 27.16
CA ILE A 254 7.28 5.82 28.36
C ILE A 254 8.51 4.98 28.70
N CYS A 255 9.66 5.65 28.80
CA CYS A 255 10.94 5.06 29.15
C CYS A 255 11.36 5.58 30.52
N GLY A 256 11.53 4.66 31.48
CA GLY A 256 12.01 4.97 32.81
C GLY A 256 13.35 4.31 33.06
N ILE A 257 14.41 5.11 33.22
CA ILE A 257 15.76 4.63 33.57
C ILE A 257 16.21 5.36 34.83
N GLY A 258 16.39 4.61 35.91
CA GLY A 258 16.56 5.16 37.25
C GLY A 258 15.41 6.11 37.59
N SER A 259 15.74 7.39 37.75
CA SER A 259 14.79 8.46 38.03
C SER A 259 14.24 9.17 36.81
N THR A 260 14.87 8.99 35.66
CA THR A 260 14.52 9.74 34.46
C THR A 260 13.35 9.06 33.76
N LEU A 261 12.30 9.84 33.51
CA LEU A 261 11.11 9.43 32.76
C LEU A 261 11.07 10.23 31.46
N LYS A 262 11.03 9.55 30.31
CA LYS A 262 10.92 10.14 28.97
C LYS A 262 9.65 9.64 28.30
N VAL A 263 8.84 10.54 27.76
CA VAL A 263 7.60 10.21 27.04
C VAL A 263 7.76 10.52 25.57
N TYR A 264 7.30 9.62 24.71
CA TYR A 264 7.26 9.74 23.26
C TYR A 264 5.84 9.51 22.78
N LEU A 265 5.46 10.20 21.71
CA LEU A 265 4.14 10.11 21.10
C LEU A 265 4.29 10.21 19.59
N ASN A 266 4.00 9.11 18.88
CA ASN A 266 4.06 8.92 17.43
C ASN A 266 5.45 9.12 16.79
N ASP A 267 6.19 10.16 17.18
CA ASP A 267 7.63 10.33 16.98
C ASP A 267 8.38 9.71 18.18
N THR A 268 9.40 8.93 17.88
CA THR A 268 10.11 8.10 18.86
C THR A 268 11.61 8.36 18.91
N THR A 269 12.07 9.39 18.20
CA THR A 269 13.47 9.80 18.25
C THR A 269 13.71 10.83 19.34
N THR A 270 12.76 11.75 19.54
CA THR A 270 12.87 12.83 20.52
C THR A 270 11.72 12.73 21.53
N PRO A 271 12.00 12.72 22.85
CA PRO A 271 10.94 12.70 23.84
C PRO A 271 10.16 14.02 23.83
N ILE A 272 8.83 13.93 23.89
CA ILE A 272 7.94 15.10 24.01
C ILE A 272 7.88 15.63 25.45
N LEU A 273 8.15 14.76 26.45
CA LEU A 273 8.25 15.14 27.86
C LEU A 273 9.44 14.43 28.49
N THR A 274 10.11 15.11 29.42
CA THR A 274 11.13 14.51 30.29
C THR A 274 10.91 15.01 31.72
N ALA A 275 10.94 14.08 32.68
CA ALA A 275 10.87 14.39 34.10
C ALA A 275 11.90 13.55 34.89
N SER A 276 12.15 13.95 36.13
CA SER A 276 12.98 13.18 37.07
C SER A 276 12.24 12.98 38.39
N ASP A 277 11.90 11.75 38.74
CA ASP A 277 11.25 11.37 40.00
C ASP A 277 11.69 9.95 40.40
N ARG A 278 11.85 9.69 41.72
CA ARG A 278 12.35 8.42 42.27
C ARG A 278 11.34 7.68 43.15
N THR A 279 10.11 8.17 43.22
CA THR A 279 9.08 7.64 44.12
C THR A 279 8.82 6.16 43.84
N TYR A 280 8.67 5.79 42.56
CA TYR A 280 8.57 4.40 42.12
C TYR A 280 9.73 4.04 41.20
N THR A 281 10.52 3.05 41.59
CA THR A 281 11.68 2.58 40.81
C THR A 281 11.39 1.33 39.97
N SER A 282 10.29 0.64 40.26
CA SER A 282 9.77 -0.49 39.49
C SER A 282 8.27 -0.63 39.71
N GLY A 283 7.56 -1.32 38.82
CA GLY A 283 6.15 -1.64 39.02
C GLY A 283 5.51 -2.25 37.78
N ARG A 284 4.19 -2.47 37.82
CA ARG A 284 3.42 -3.02 36.70
C ARG A 284 3.16 -1.93 35.64
N VAL A 285 2.57 -2.34 34.53
CA VAL A 285 2.21 -1.46 33.40
C VAL A 285 0.78 -1.74 32.95
N GLY A 286 0.18 -0.78 32.26
CA GLY A 286 -1.20 -0.90 31.80
C GLY A 286 -1.66 0.35 31.07
N VAL A 287 -2.96 0.44 30.88
CA VAL A 287 -3.62 1.59 30.24
C VAL A 287 -4.75 2.08 31.13
N SER A 288 -5.08 3.36 31.03
CA SER A 288 -6.17 4.01 31.76
C SER A 288 -6.96 4.90 30.83
N LEU A 289 -8.28 4.97 30.98
CA LEU A 289 -9.17 5.73 30.13
C LEU A 289 -10.06 6.65 30.95
N TYR A 290 -10.31 7.85 30.42
CA TYR A 290 -11.33 8.80 30.89
C TYR A 290 -12.23 9.12 29.70
N ALA A 291 -13.52 8.79 29.81
CA ALA A 291 -14.57 8.97 28.81
C ALA A 291 -14.32 8.38 27.41
N LEU A 292 -13.12 7.85 27.14
CA LEU A 292 -12.67 7.43 25.82
C LEU A 292 -13.30 6.12 25.37
N ALA A 293 -14.27 6.19 24.46
CA ALA A 293 -14.82 5.00 23.82
C ALA A 293 -15.39 5.23 22.41
N PRO A 294 -15.19 4.27 21.48
CA PRO A 294 -14.41 3.05 21.63
C PRO A 294 -12.90 3.26 21.39
N VAL A 295 -12.08 2.40 21.98
CA VAL A 295 -10.63 2.35 21.72
C VAL A 295 -10.15 0.92 21.59
N ALA A 296 -9.29 0.66 20.60
CA ALA A 296 -8.64 -0.63 20.39
C ALA A 296 -7.13 -0.51 20.60
N PHE A 297 -6.58 -1.28 21.54
CA PHE A 297 -5.15 -1.45 21.77
C PHE A 297 -4.67 -2.69 21.01
N THR A 298 -3.79 -2.51 20.04
CA THR A 298 -3.30 -3.59 19.16
C THR A 298 -1.92 -4.09 19.56
N ARG A 299 -1.21 -3.36 20.44
CA ARG A 299 0.07 -3.82 21.00
C ARG A 299 0.33 -3.22 22.36
N LEU A 300 0.76 -4.06 23.30
CA LEU A 300 1.39 -3.65 24.56
C LEU A 300 2.74 -4.35 24.69
N GLU A 301 3.81 -3.59 24.86
CA GLU A 301 5.17 -4.13 24.90
C GLU A 301 5.99 -3.48 26.00
N LEU A 302 6.50 -4.30 26.92
CA LEU A 302 7.44 -3.90 27.96
C LEU A 302 8.80 -4.49 27.66
N VAL A 303 9.82 -3.63 27.56
CA VAL A 303 11.19 -4.03 27.27
C VAL A 303 12.12 -3.49 28.35
N GLU A 304 13.10 -4.30 28.77
CA GLU A 304 14.17 -3.87 29.69
C GLU A 304 15.08 -2.83 29.04
N GLY A 305 15.42 -1.77 29.78
CA GLY A 305 16.23 -0.65 29.31
C GLY A 305 15.51 0.31 28.34
N GLU A 306 16.29 1.07 27.58
CA GLU A 306 15.77 1.94 26.53
C GLU A 306 15.42 1.10 25.27
N ALA A 307 14.17 1.20 24.79
CA ALA A 307 13.79 0.58 23.52
C ALA A 307 14.36 1.37 22.32
N PRO A 308 14.74 0.71 21.20
CA PRO A 308 15.19 1.41 20.00
C PRO A 308 14.11 2.37 19.48
N PRO A 309 14.48 3.49 18.83
CA PRO A 309 13.52 4.34 18.15
C PRO A 309 12.73 3.55 17.10
N LEU A 310 11.43 3.84 16.96
CA LEU A 310 10.65 3.37 15.82
C LEU A 310 11.23 4.02 14.56
N ALA A 311 11.45 3.20 13.55
CA ALA A 311 11.96 3.65 12.26
C ALA A 311 11.27 2.91 11.12
N VAL A 312 11.19 3.58 9.97
CA VAL A 312 11.01 2.93 8.67
C VAL A 312 12.34 2.33 8.26
N LYS A 313 12.41 1.00 8.17
CA LYS A 313 13.62 0.26 7.82
C LYS A 313 13.83 0.26 6.31
N SER A 314 12.79 -0.08 5.55
CA SER A 314 12.84 -0.10 4.08
C SER A 314 11.48 0.11 3.43
N VAL A 315 11.51 0.52 2.15
CA VAL A 315 10.35 0.52 1.25
C VAL A 315 10.73 -0.37 0.07
N SER A 316 9.76 -1.10 -0.49
CA SER A 316 9.92 -1.90 -1.69
C SER A 316 8.73 -1.71 -2.62
N VAL A 317 8.93 -1.87 -3.93
CA VAL A 317 7.89 -1.75 -4.96
C VAL A 317 7.88 -3.00 -5.84
N THR A 318 6.70 -3.54 -6.13
CA THR A 318 6.49 -4.71 -7.01
C THR A 318 5.38 -4.43 -8.04
N PRO A 319 5.61 -4.72 -9.33
CA PRO A 319 6.87 -5.22 -9.91
C PRO A 319 7.96 -4.13 -9.93
N ALA A 320 9.24 -4.54 -9.94
CA ALA A 320 10.36 -3.60 -10.02
C ALA A 320 10.55 -3.03 -11.44
N GLN A 321 10.03 -3.72 -12.46
CA GLN A 321 10.05 -3.31 -13.85
C GLN A 321 8.73 -3.69 -14.53
N ALA A 322 8.25 -2.85 -15.46
CA ALA A 322 7.08 -3.13 -16.28
C ALA A 322 7.25 -2.56 -17.70
N GLN A 323 6.66 -3.22 -18.70
CA GLN A 323 6.48 -2.65 -20.04
C GLN A 323 5.01 -2.27 -20.22
N VAL A 324 4.74 -1.03 -20.62
CA VAL A 324 3.37 -0.50 -20.70
C VAL A 324 3.17 0.19 -22.05
N PRO A 325 2.30 -0.31 -22.93
CA PRO A 325 1.95 0.37 -24.16
C PRO A 325 1.29 1.74 -23.90
N THR A 326 1.48 2.71 -24.81
CA THR A 326 0.83 4.03 -24.70
C THR A 326 -0.68 3.90 -24.49
N GLY A 327 -1.23 4.65 -23.53
CA GLY A 327 -2.65 4.63 -23.18
C GLY A 327 -3.11 3.43 -22.32
N GLN A 328 -2.23 2.49 -21.98
CA GLN A 328 -2.52 1.38 -21.08
C GLN A 328 -2.03 1.65 -19.65
N SER A 329 -2.44 0.79 -18.73
CA SER A 329 -2.11 0.90 -17.31
C SER A 329 -1.49 -0.37 -16.73
N VAL A 330 -0.73 -0.22 -15.65
CA VAL A 330 -0.19 -1.33 -14.83
C VAL A 330 -0.32 -0.97 -13.35
N SER A 331 -0.51 -1.99 -12.50
CA SER A 331 -0.58 -1.80 -11.06
C SER A 331 0.78 -2.07 -10.40
N PHE A 332 1.20 -1.16 -9.54
CA PHE A 332 2.31 -1.32 -8.62
C PHE A 332 1.79 -1.43 -7.19
N THR A 333 2.48 -2.23 -6.40
CA THR A 333 2.27 -2.37 -4.96
C THR A 333 3.53 -1.92 -4.23
N ALA A 334 3.37 -1.26 -3.10
CA ALA A 334 4.48 -0.90 -2.22
C ALA A 334 4.34 -1.62 -0.89
N SER A 335 5.46 -2.03 -0.31
CA SER A 335 5.53 -2.58 1.04
C SER A 335 6.56 -1.80 1.86
N VAL A 336 6.15 -1.36 3.05
CA VAL A 336 6.97 -0.58 3.97
C VAL A 336 7.29 -1.47 5.18
N ASP A 337 8.56 -1.84 5.31
CA ASP A 337 9.07 -2.46 6.53
C ASP A 337 9.37 -1.35 7.53
N ALA A 338 8.53 -1.26 8.56
CA ALA A 338 8.63 -0.27 9.61
C ALA A 338 8.32 -0.91 10.95
N SER A 339 8.73 -0.23 12.01
CA SER A 339 8.38 -0.61 13.37
C SER A 339 6.86 -0.59 13.56
N GLU A 340 6.34 -1.40 14.47
CA GLU A 340 4.90 -1.55 14.65
C GLU A 340 4.25 -0.23 15.09
N GLY A 341 3.04 0.05 14.57
CA GLY A 341 2.30 1.29 14.84
C GLY A 341 2.71 2.52 14.03
N LEU A 342 3.81 2.48 13.26
CA LEU A 342 4.13 3.52 12.27
C LEU A 342 3.23 3.45 11.03
N ASP A 343 2.96 4.60 10.40
CA ASP A 343 2.24 4.66 9.13
C ASP A 343 3.03 3.95 8.01
N LYS A 344 2.48 2.84 7.52
CA LYS A 344 3.04 2.02 6.44
C LYS A 344 2.56 2.45 5.05
N SER A 345 1.84 3.58 4.94
CA SER A 345 1.37 4.11 3.66
C SER A 345 2.48 4.87 2.91
N VAL A 346 2.31 4.97 1.59
CA VAL A 346 3.25 5.65 0.70
C VAL A 346 2.56 6.76 -0.09
N VAL A 347 3.37 7.71 -0.58
CA VAL A 347 3.02 8.65 -1.63
C VAL A 347 3.64 8.18 -2.93
N TRP A 348 2.82 8.02 -3.96
CA TRP A 348 3.27 7.65 -5.30
C TRP A 348 3.59 8.89 -6.14
N SER A 349 4.64 8.80 -6.95
CA SER A 349 4.98 9.81 -7.95
C SER A 349 5.59 9.19 -9.21
N VAL A 350 5.56 9.96 -10.29
CA VAL A 350 6.21 9.64 -11.57
C VAL A 350 7.27 10.71 -11.84
N ASP A 351 8.52 10.30 -11.99
CA ASP A 351 9.60 11.22 -12.37
C ASP A 351 9.32 11.74 -13.80
N GLY A 352 9.48 13.05 -14.02
CA GLY A 352 9.12 13.69 -15.30
C GLY A 352 7.63 14.07 -15.44
N GLY A 353 6.81 13.84 -14.41
CA GLY A 353 5.43 14.30 -14.33
C GLY A 353 4.49 13.69 -15.37
N ALA A 354 3.34 14.34 -15.62
CA ALA A 354 2.26 13.81 -16.45
C ALA A 354 2.66 13.48 -17.90
N ALA A 355 3.67 14.15 -18.46
CA ALA A 355 4.22 13.85 -19.78
C ALA A 355 4.87 12.45 -19.85
N SER A 356 5.27 11.92 -18.70
CA SER A 356 5.84 10.57 -18.53
C SER A 356 4.80 9.57 -17.98
N GLY A 357 3.52 9.96 -17.94
CA GLY A 357 2.42 9.17 -17.38
C GLY A 357 1.93 9.69 -16.03
N THR A 358 0.85 9.09 -15.53
CA THR A 358 0.25 9.42 -14.23
C THR A 358 0.19 8.20 -13.34
N ILE A 359 0.21 8.38 -12.02
CA ILE A 359 0.03 7.29 -11.06
C ILE A 359 -1.01 7.68 -10.00
N SER A 360 -1.91 6.76 -9.69
CA SER A 360 -2.93 6.96 -8.66
C SER A 360 -2.37 6.73 -7.25
N PRO A 361 -3.05 7.22 -6.18
CA PRO A 361 -2.69 6.91 -4.80
C PRO A 361 -2.67 5.40 -4.46
N ASN A 362 -3.37 4.58 -5.26
CA ASN A 362 -3.41 3.13 -5.11
C ASN A 362 -2.32 2.41 -5.94
N GLY A 363 -1.38 3.15 -6.54
CA GLY A 363 -0.26 2.58 -7.29
C GLY A 363 -0.58 2.17 -8.73
N VAL A 364 -1.69 2.63 -9.32
CA VAL A 364 -2.02 2.34 -10.72
C VAL A 364 -1.37 3.38 -11.62
N TYR A 365 -0.37 2.98 -12.40
CA TYR A 365 0.31 3.82 -13.38
C TYR A 365 -0.41 3.72 -14.74
N THR A 366 -0.58 4.85 -15.42
CA THR A 366 -1.13 4.96 -16.77
C THR A 366 -0.13 5.66 -17.68
N ALA A 367 0.24 4.97 -18.77
CA ALA A 367 1.16 5.50 -19.77
C ALA A 367 0.51 6.64 -20.59
N PRO A 368 1.29 7.65 -21.00
CA PRO A 368 0.80 8.70 -21.90
C PRO A 368 0.39 8.13 -23.26
N LEU A 369 -0.39 8.89 -24.03
CA LEU A 369 -0.84 8.49 -25.37
C LEU A 369 0.27 8.56 -26.44
N VAL A 370 1.40 9.21 -26.11
CA VAL A 370 2.56 9.37 -27.00
C VAL A 370 3.79 8.91 -26.23
N VAL A 371 4.67 8.14 -26.89
CA VAL A 371 5.93 7.71 -26.28
C VAL A 371 6.78 8.95 -25.97
N PRO A 372 7.17 9.17 -24.70
CA PRO A 372 8.01 10.31 -24.33
C PRO A 372 9.43 10.17 -24.88
N ALA A 373 10.16 11.29 -24.94
CA ALA A 373 11.53 11.32 -25.47
C ALA A 373 12.48 10.34 -24.74
N ASN A 374 12.26 10.13 -23.45
CA ASN A 374 12.83 9.01 -22.71
C ASN A 374 11.72 7.99 -22.43
N PRO A 375 11.71 6.82 -23.10
CA PRO A 375 10.67 5.81 -22.92
C PRO A 375 10.79 5.08 -21.58
N THR A 376 11.91 5.24 -20.86
CA THR A 376 12.09 4.63 -19.53
C THR A 376 11.81 5.65 -18.44
N VAL A 377 10.73 5.41 -17.70
CA VAL A 377 10.18 6.29 -16.67
C VAL A 377 10.33 5.64 -15.30
N THR A 378 10.63 6.44 -14.28
CA THR A 378 10.72 5.97 -12.90
C THR A 378 9.42 6.26 -12.16
N VAL A 379 8.79 5.22 -11.64
CA VAL A 379 7.71 5.30 -10.66
C VAL A 379 8.31 5.19 -9.27
N ARG A 380 7.89 6.02 -8.32
CA ARG A 380 8.44 6.07 -6.96
C ARG A 380 7.35 5.94 -5.91
N ALA A 381 7.58 5.09 -4.92
CA ALA A 381 6.83 5.05 -3.67
C ALA A 381 7.69 5.62 -2.55
N THR A 382 7.20 6.65 -1.86
CA THR A 382 7.90 7.32 -0.74
C THR A 382 7.10 7.11 0.53
N SER A 383 7.72 6.67 1.62
CA SER A 383 7.01 6.50 2.90
C SER A 383 6.46 7.84 3.40
N LYS A 384 5.22 7.85 3.91
CA LYS A 384 4.68 9.03 4.60
C LYS A 384 5.30 9.24 5.97
N ALA A 385 5.61 8.15 6.69
CA ALA A 385 6.22 8.21 8.02
C ALA A 385 7.69 8.68 7.97
N ASP A 386 8.43 8.31 6.94
CA ASP A 386 9.80 8.76 6.73
C ASP A 386 10.06 9.08 5.24
N PRO A 387 9.90 10.35 4.81
CA PRO A 387 10.14 10.76 3.43
C PRO A 387 11.56 10.54 2.91
N SER A 388 12.54 10.23 3.78
CA SER A 388 13.90 9.83 3.36
C SER A 388 13.95 8.40 2.80
N LYS A 389 12.91 7.59 3.04
CA LYS A 389 12.79 6.20 2.59
C LYS A 389 11.85 6.11 1.40
N SER A 390 12.38 5.58 0.30
CA SER A 390 11.61 5.34 -0.92
C SER A 390 12.13 4.13 -1.68
N ALA A 391 11.29 3.60 -2.57
CA ALA A 391 11.67 2.63 -3.57
C ALA A 391 11.11 3.01 -4.93
N THR A 392 11.74 2.50 -5.97
CA THR A 392 11.44 2.84 -7.36
C THR A 392 11.19 1.61 -8.21
N ALA A 393 10.33 1.74 -9.21
CA ALA A 393 10.16 0.80 -10.29
C ALA A 393 10.43 1.50 -11.63
N GLN A 394 10.96 0.76 -12.61
CA GLN A 394 11.13 1.27 -13.98
C GLN A 394 9.97 0.83 -14.85
N VAL A 395 9.39 1.79 -15.57
CA VAL A 395 8.39 1.56 -16.61
C VAL A 395 9.03 1.85 -17.95
N THR A 396 9.08 0.87 -18.83
CA THR A 396 9.40 1.09 -20.25
C THR A 396 8.10 1.28 -21.01
N ILE A 397 7.83 2.51 -21.44
CA ILE A 397 6.69 2.84 -22.28
C ILE A 397 7.01 2.38 -23.70
N THR A 398 6.19 1.48 -24.22
CA THR A 398 6.26 1.05 -25.61
C THR A 398 5.19 1.76 -26.43
N GLN A 399 5.41 1.89 -27.73
CA GLN A 399 4.36 2.34 -28.63
C GLN A 399 3.19 1.37 -28.50
N GLY A 400 2.04 1.86 -28.04
CA GLY A 400 0.79 1.12 -28.17
C GLY A 400 0.34 1.14 -29.62
N THR A 401 -0.32 0.09 -30.05
CA THR A 401 -1.05 0.10 -31.32
C THR A 401 -2.15 1.15 -31.19
N SER A 402 -1.93 2.33 -31.79
CA SER A 402 -3.01 3.28 -31.98
C SER A 402 -4.06 2.60 -32.84
N ALA A 403 -5.28 2.46 -32.31
CA ALA A 403 -6.42 1.96 -33.06
C ALA A 403 -6.54 2.78 -34.36
N ARG A 404 -6.26 2.17 -35.50
CA ARG A 404 -6.34 2.79 -36.81
C ARG A 404 -7.78 2.64 -37.29
N VAL A 405 -8.45 3.75 -37.55
CA VAL A 405 -9.73 3.72 -38.28
C VAL A 405 -9.43 3.23 -39.70
N ILE A 406 -9.91 2.04 -40.03
CA ILE A 406 -9.77 1.44 -41.37
C ILE A 406 -11.05 1.58 -42.19
N PHE A 407 -12.17 1.85 -41.52
CA PHE A 407 -13.44 2.19 -42.14
C PHE A 407 -14.24 3.09 -41.19
N ALA A 408 -14.84 4.14 -41.71
CA ALA A 408 -15.81 4.96 -40.99
C ALA A 408 -16.76 5.60 -42.00
N SER A 409 -18.05 5.39 -41.78
CA SER A 409 -19.12 5.89 -42.63
C SER A 409 -20.14 6.57 -41.73
N ASP A 410 -20.27 7.89 -41.85
CA ASP A 410 -21.40 8.66 -41.31
C ASP A 410 -22.49 8.88 -42.37
N PHE A 411 -22.30 8.29 -43.56
CA PHE A 411 -23.22 8.31 -44.69
C PHE A 411 -23.53 9.72 -45.24
N SER A 412 -22.82 10.75 -44.78
CA SER A 412 -23.03 12.13 -45.23
C SER A 412 -22.48 12.39 -46.63
N LYS A 413 -21.53 11.56 -47.07
CA LYS A 413 -20.85 11.64 -48.37
C LYS A 413 -20.80 10.32 -49.11
N ASP A 414 -21.41 9.28 -48.55
CA ASP A 414 -21.32 7.92 -49.08
C ASP A 414 -22.40 7.66 -50.12
N THR A 415 -22.16 6.65 -50.95
CA THR A 415 -23.13 6.12 -51.90
C THR A 415 -23.28 4.63 -51.67
N LEU A 416 -24.39 4.06 -52.15
CA LEU A 416 -24.64 2.63 -52.04
C LEU A 416 -23.56 1.78 -52.73
N ASP A 417 -22.82 2.34 -53.69
CA ASP A 417 -21.73 1.65 -54.40
C ASP A 417 -20.61 1.15 -53.49
N GLN A 418 -20.49 1.71 -52.28
CA GLN A 418 -19.53 1.26 -51.26
C GLN A 418 -19.92 -0.05 -50.58
N TYR A 419 -21.11 -0.58 -50.86
CA TYR A 419 -21.64 -1.79 -50.25
C TYR A 419 -21.94 -2.85 -51.30
N ASP A 420 -21.70 -4.11 -50.96
CA ASP A 420 -22.29 -5.26 -51.63
C ASP A 420 -23.64 -5.54 -50.97
N ILE A 421 -24.71 -5.45 -51.78
CA ILE A 421 -26.08 -5.71 -51.34
C ILE A 421 -26.45 -7.13 -51.72
N LEU A 422 -26.84 -7.92 -50.72
CA LEU A 422 -27.07 -9.35 -50.85
C LEU A 422 -28.45 -9.66 -50.27
N ASP A 423 -29.31 -10.26 -51.09
CA ASP A 423 -30.61 -10.75 -50.64
C ASP A 423 -30.55 -12.27 -50.52
N ALA A 424 -31.14 -12.81 -49.45
CA ALA A 424 -31.18 -14.25 -49.25
C ALA A 424 -31.86 -14.93 -50.46
N PRO A 425 -31.29 -16.04 -50.98
CA PRO A 425 -31.74 -16.64 -52.24
C PRO A 425 -33.18 -17.15 -52.18
N ASP A 426 -33.62 -17.60 -51.00
CA ASP A 426 -34.97 -18.11 -50.74
C ASP A 426 -35.85 -17.04 -50.05
N SER A 427 -35.67 -15.76 -50.34
CA SER A 427 -36.41 -14.67 -49.67
C SER A 427 -37.82 -14.40 -50.21
N SER A 428 -38.68 -13.89 -49.32
CA SER A 428 -39.99 -13.31 -49.59
C SER A 428 -39.96 -11.81 -49.26
N GLY A 429 -40.89 -11.04 -49.83
CA GLY A 429 -40.99 -9.59 -49.61
C GLY A 429 -39.93 -8.75 -50.34
N GLY A 430 -38.92 -9.37 -50.95
CA GLY A 430 -37.84 -8.71 -51.70
C GLY A 430 -38.16 -8.37 -53.17
N PRO A 431 -37.19 -7.81 -53.93
CA PRO A 431 -35.81 -7.53 -53.50
C PRO A 431 -35.71 -6.40 -52.47
N SER A 432 -34.62 -6.35 -51.72
CA SER A 432 -34.37 -5.29 -50.76
C SER A 432 -34.22 -3.94 -51.45
N ASN A 433 -34.63 -2.88 -50.75
CA ASN A 433 -34.41 -1.51 -51.18
C ASN A 433 -33.49 -0.81 -50.19
N TRP A 434 -32.18 -0.91 -50.44
CA TRP A 434 -31.16 -0.18 -49.69
C TRP A 434 -30.88 1.18 -50.33
N ILE A 435 -30.79 2.23 -49.52
CA ILE A 435 -30.58 3.60 -49.98
C ILE A 435 -29.63 4.30 -48.99
N VAL A 436 -28.67 5.06 -49.51
CA VAL A 436 -27.93 6.05 -48.70
C VAL A 436 -28.63 7.40 -48.87
N GLN A 437 -29.28 7.87 -47.82
CA GLN A 437 -30.05 9.12 -47.84
C GLN A 437 -30.05 9.78 -46.46
N ASP A 438 -29.99 11.11 -46.45
CA ASP A 438 -30.07 11.96 -45.25
C ASP A 438 -29.04 11.59 -44.17
N GLY A 439 -27.82 11.26 -44.56
CA GLY A 439 -26.74 10.88 -43.64
C GLY A 439 -27.01 9.56 -42.93
N ALA A 440 -27.60 8.59 -43.64
CA ALA A 440 -27.77 7.23 -43.16
C ALA A 440 -27.83 6.22 -44.30
N LEU A 441 -27.44 4.98 -44.00
CA LEU A 441 -27.84 3.81 -44.77
C LEU A 441 -29.20 3.34 -44.27
N GLN A 442 -30.14 3.21 -45.20
CA GLN A 442 -31.53 2.87 -44.92
C GLN A 442 -31.92 1.64 -45.73
N GLN A 443 -32.85 0.87 -45.17
CA GLN A 443 -33.51 -0.24 -45.85
C GLN A 443 -35.01 -0.09 -45.62
N THR A 444 -35.82 -0.25 -46.67
CA THR A 444 -37.27 0.03 -46.62
C THR A 444 -38.17 -1.12 -47.06
N THR A 445 -37.68 -2.36 -47.03
CA THR A 445 -38.40 -3.52 -47.56
C THR A 445 -38.50 -4.60 -46.49
N ASN A 446 -39.70 -5.10 -46.18
CA ASN A 446 -39.89 -6.25 -45.30
C ASN A 446 -39.46 -7.57 -46.00
N ILE A 447 -38.16 -7.76 -46.18
CA ILE A 447 -37.55 -8.94 -46.80
C ILE A 447 -37.10 -9.94 -45.73
N TYR A 448 -37.46 -11.21 -45.90
CA TYR A 448 -37.11 -12.29 -44.97
C TYR A 448 -36.94 -13.62 -45.74
N GLY A 449 -36.07 -14.50 -45.25
CA GLY A 449 -35.74 -15.78 -45.84
C GLY A 449 -36.77 -16.87 -45.53
N LEU A 450 -36.92 -17.83 -46.45
CA LEU A 450 -37.79 -18.99 -46.34
C LEU A 450 -37.00 -20.32 -46.27
N PRO A 451 -37.59 -21.41 -45.75
CA PRO A 451 -38.91 -21.47 -45.11
C PRO A 451 -38.92 -20.69 -43.80
N ASP A 452 -40.03 -20.00 -43.51
CA ASP A 452 -40.26 -19.31 -42.24
C ASP A 452 -40.07 -20.32 -41.09
N PRO A 453 -38.95 -20.25 -40.34
CA PRO A 453 -38.46 -21.38 -39.56
C PRO A 453 -39.01 -21.36 -38.13
N VAL A 454 -38.75 -22.44 -37.39
CA VAL A 454 -39.22 -22.60 -36.01
C VAL A 454 -38.60 -21.53 -35.10
N ASP A 455 -39.45 -20.82 -34.35
CA ASP A 455 -39.14 -19.64 -33.51
C ASP A 455 -37.86 -19.73 -32.65
N GLY A 456 -37.14 -18.62 -32.54
CA GLY A 456 -36.12 -18.38 -31.51
C GLY A 456 -34.71 -18.85 -31.87
N LEU A 457 -34.07 -19.64 -31.00
CA LEU A 457 -32.65 -20.06 -31.13
C LEU A 457 -32.35 -20.88 -32.39
N ALA A 458 -33.36 -21.51 -32.99
CA ALA A 458 -33.22 -22.30 -34.21
C ALA A 458 -33.45 -21.50 -35.50
N ASN A 459 -33.97 -20.26 -35.40
CA ASN A 459 -34.25 -19.43 -36.56
C ASN A 459 -32.96 -18.75 -37.04
N PRO A 460 -32.49 -18.97 -38.28
CA PRO A 460 -31.30 -18.30 -38.83
C PRO A 460 -31.47 -16.80 -39.13
N TYR A 461 -32.65 -16.18 -38.96
CA TYR A 461 -32.92 -14.75 -39.25
C TYR A 461 -32.21 -14.23 -40.52
N THR A 462 -32.55 -14.79 -41.68
CA THR A 462 -31.95 -14.40 -42.97
C THR A 462 -32.88 -13.45 -43.73
N GLY A 463 -32.33 -12.47 -44.45
CA GLY A 463 -33.15 -11.51 -45.20
C GLY A 463 -32.30 -10.77 -46.21
N THR A 464 -31.72 -9.66 -45.80
CA THR A 464 -30.80 -8.87 -46.64
C THR A 464 -29.57 -8.43 -45.88
N MET A 465 -28.46 -8.24 -46.57
CA MET A 465 -27.19 -7.77 -46.02
C MET A 465 -26.64 -6.62 -46.85
N ALA A 466 -26.00 -5.66 -46.16
CA ALA A 466 -25.16 -4.64 -46.76
C ALA A 466 -23.73 -4.79 -46.21
N ILE A 467 -22.80 -5.25 -47.06
CA ILE A 467 -21.41 -5.53 -46.69
C ILE A 467 -20.50 -4.43 -47.22
N ALA A 468 -19.67 -3.83 -46.38
CA ALA A 468 -18.74 -2.78 -46.79
C ALA A 468 -17.67 -3.32 -47.76
N LYS A 469 -17.41 -2.58 -48.85
CA LYS A 469 -16.34 -2.92 -49.79
C LYS A 469 -14.99 -2.39 -49.31
N GLY A 470 -13.92 -3.10 -49.68
CA GLY A 470 -12.55 -2.66 -49.40
C GLY A 470 -12.13 -2.74 -47.92
N VAL A 471 -12.95 -3.34 -47.06
CA VAL A 471 -12.65 -3.61 -45.66
C VAL A 471 -12.24 -5.09 -45.51
N SER A 472 -11.16 -5.34 -44.79
CA SER A 472 -10.74 -6.69 -44.40
C SER A 472 -10.04 -6.60 -43.05
N ALA A 473 -10.79 -6.81 -41.99
CA ALA A 473 -10.35 -6.61 -40.62
C ALA A 473 -10.14 -7.95 -39.89
N GLY A 474 -9.03 -8.08 -39.14
CA GLY A 474 -8.73 -9.23 -38.30
C GLY A 474 -9.14 -9.01 -36.84
N ASP A 475 -8.17 -8.62 -36.01
CA ASP A 475 -8.43 -8.10 -34.66
C ASP A 475 -8.90 -6.65 -34.79
N CYS A 476 -10.15 -6.40 -34.44
CA CYS A 476 -10.78 -5.11 -34.68
C CYS A 476 -11.94 -4.83 -33.71
N VAL A 477 -12.38 -3.59 -33.69
CA VAL A 477 -13.65 -3.15 -33.10
C VAL A 477 -14.55 -2.65 -34.21
N VAL A 478 -15.74 -3.23 -34.33
CA VAL A 478 -16.81 -2.82 -35.24
C VAL A 478 -17.92 -2.20 -34.40
N THR A 479 -18.32 -0.97 -34.70
CA THR A 479 -19.43 -0.29 -34.01
C THR A 479 -20.44 0.21 -35.03
N MET A 480 -21.72 0.03 -34.72
CA MET A 480 -22.85 0.50 -35.50
C MET A 480 -23.82 1.29 -34.62
N GLU A 481 -24.26 2.45 -35.09
CA GLU A 481 -25.35 3.23 -34.50
C GLU A 481 -26.56 3.21 -35.44
N PHE A 482 -27.74 2.89 -34.92
CA PHE A 482 -28.95 2.72 -35.73
C PHE A 482 -30.23 3.08 -34.97
N THR A 483 -31.27 3.44 -35.71
CA THR A 483 -32.63 3.67 -35.20
C THR A 483 -33.60 2.88 -36.08
N PRO A 484 -34.16 1.77 -35.60
CA PRO A 484 -35.16 1.01 -36.33
C PRO A 484 -36.57 1.48 -35.98
N ASP A 485 -37.45 1.57 -36.97
CA ASP A 485 -38.88 1.82 -36.75
C ASP A 485 -39.63 0.51 -36.45
N ASP A 486 -38.99 -0.61 -36.75
CA ASP A 486 -39.50 -1.98 -36.65
C ASP A 486 -38.92 -2.75 -35.45
N ASN A 487 -39.58 -3.84 -35.08
CA ASN A 487 -39.18 -4.74 -34.00
C ASN A 487 -38.61 -6.10 -34.48
N ASP A 488 -38.33 -6.24 -35.77
CA ASP A 488 -37.74 -7.45 -36.35
C ASP A 488 -36.18 -7.49 -36.34
N GLY A 489 -35.61 -8.65 -36.67
CA GLY A 489 -34.18 -8.96 -36.58
C GLY A 489 -33.20 -7.96 -37.23
N ILE A 490 -32.26 -7.47 -36.41
CA ILE A 490 -31.14 -6.60 -36.83
C ILE A 490 -29.83 -7.24 -36.41
N GLY A 491 -28.87 -7.30 -37.33
CA GLY A 491 -27.57 -7.89 -37.10
C GLY A 491 -26.39 -7.00 -37.47
N LEU A 492 -25.35 -7.00 -36.63
CA LEU A 492 -24.04 -6.45 -36.95
C LEU A 492 -23.10 -7.59 -37.36
N ILE A 493 -22.54 -7.49 -38.58
CA ILE A 493 -21.65 -8.50 -39.15
C ILE A 493 -20.20 -8.10 -38.94
N GLY A 494 -19.38 -9.06 -38.51
CA GLY A 494 -17.92 -8.93 -38.41
C GLY A 494 -17.19 -10.10 -39.05
N ARG A 495 -16.00 -9.83 -39.60
CA ARG A 495 -15.15 -10.79 -40.32
C ARG A 495 -15.89 -11.54 -41.45
N TYR A 496 -16.67 -10.83 -42.26
CA TYR A 496 -17.38 -11.40 -43.41
C TYR A 496 -16.42 -11.87 -44.52
N VAL A 497 -16.52 -13.13 -44.92
CA VAL A 497 -15.76 -13.68 -46.05
C VAL A 497 -16.66 -13.85 -47.27
N ASP A 498 -17.81 -14.48 -47.08
CA ASP A 498 -18.85 -14.73 -48.06
C ASP A 498 -20.21 -14.97 -47.35
N GLU A 499 -21.28 -15.15 -48.13
CA GLU A 499 -22.65 -15.32 -47.64
C GLU A 499 -22.83 -16.51 -46.69
N GLY A 500 -21.88 -17.46 -46.66
CA GLY A 500 -21.91 -18.61 -45.78
C GLY A 500 -20.95 -18.52 -44.60
N THR A 501 -20.07 -17.51 -44.52
CA THR A 501 -18.93 -17.50 -43.59
C THR A 501 -18.66 -16.13 -42.97
N PHE A 502 -19.15 -15.91 -41.74
CA PHE A 502 -19.00 -14.64 -41.00
C PHE A 502 -19.37 -14.80 -39.51
N TYR A 503 -19.10 -13.79 -38.68
CA TYR A 503 -19.72 -13.66 -37.35
C TYR A 503 -20.82 -12.61 -37.38
N ARG A 504 -21.85 -12.83 -36.56
CA ARG A 504 -22.96 -11.90 -36.42
C ARG A 504 -23.40 -11.75 -34.96
N LEU A 505 -23.61 -10.49 -34.55
CA LEU A 505 -24.43 -10.16 -33.40
C LEU A 505 -25.83 -9.87 -33.90
N GLU A 506 -26.79 -10.75 -33.60
CA GLU A 506 -28.18 -10.66 -34.03
C GLU A 506 -29.08 -10.32 -32.84
N SER A 507 -30.08 -9.46 -33.04
CA SER A 507 -31.11 -9.16 -32.04
C SER A 507 -32.49 -9.09 -32.69
N GLU A 508 -33.42 -9.84 -32.13
CA GLU A 508 -34.83 -9.92 -32.53
C GLU A 508 -35.71 -9.53 -31.34
N VAL A 509 -36.65 -8.60 -31.55
CA VAL A 509 -37.53 -8.08 -30.49
C VAL A 509 -38.92 -8.69 -30.59
N ASP A 510 -39.41 -9.01 -31.79
CA ASP A 510 -40.76 -9.56 -32.00
C ASP A 510 -40.90 -10.97 -31.43
N PRO A 511 -41.77 -11.19 -30.42
CA PRO A 511 -42.10 -12.53 -29.96
C PRO A 511 -42.73 -13.41 -31.03
N GLY A 512 -43.38 -12.82 -32.04
CA GLY A 512 -43.93 -13.51 -33.19
C GLY A 512 -42.86 -14.17 -34.07
N ASN A 513 -41.63 -13.65 -34.04
CA ASN A 513 -40.47 -14.18 -34.74
C ASN A 513 -39.49 -14.91 -33.80
N GLY A 514 -39.92 -15.21 -32.56
CA GLY A 514 -39.13 -15.89 -31.55
C GLY A 514 -38.22 -15.01 -30.70
N GLY A 515 -38.42 -13.69 -30.73
CA GLY A 515 -37.89 -12.75 -29.76
C GLY A 515 -38.57 -12.82 -28.38
N PRO A 516 -38.14 -12.02 -27.39
CA PRO A 516 -36.93 -11.21 -27.42
C PRO A 516 -35.67 -12.10 -27.30
N ILE A 517 -34.72 -11.93 -28.21
CA ILE A 517 -33.44 -12.62 -28.16
C ILE A 517 -32.32 -11.75 -28.73
N THR A 518 -31.16 -11.76 -28.09
CA THR A 518 -29.90 -11.30 -28.66
C THR A 518 -28.89 -12.42 -28.60
N ARG A 519 -28.17 -12.65 -29.69
CA ARG A 519 -27.19 -13.72 -29.78
C ARG A 519 -25.98 -13.37 -30.62
N LEU A 520 -24.86 -13.92 -30.21
CA LEU A 520 -23.63 -13.95 -30.97
C LEU A 520 -23.54 -15.32 -31.64
N GLU A 521 -23.32 -15.32 -32.95
CA GLU A 521 -23.30 -16.52 -33.76
C GLU A 521 -22.19 -16.48 -34.82
N VAL A 522 -21.82 -17.66 -35.27
CA VAL A 522 -20.90 -17.88 -36.38
C VAL A 522 -21.62 -18.60 -37.50
N TRP A 523 -21.44 -18.11 -38.72
CA TRP A 523 -21.85 -18.77 -39.96
C TRP A 523 -20.62 -19.43 -40.56
N LYS A 524 -20.79 -20.68 -41.01
CA LYS A 524 -19.77 -21.42 -41.74
C LYS A 524 -20.44 -22.32 -42.76
N ASP A 525 -20.01 -22.21 -44.01
CA ASP A 525 -20.53 -23.02 -45.12
C ASP A 525 -22.06 -22.95 -45.25
N GLY A 526 -22.67 -21.81 -44.86
CA GLY A 526 -24.12 -21.58 -44.90
C GLY A 526 -24.90 -22.08 -43.69
N GLU A 527 -24.24 -22.68 -42.69
CA GLU A 527 -24.85 -23.08 -41.43
C GLU A 527 -24.46 -22.14 -40.30
N PHE A 528 -25.43 -21.73 -39.47
CA PHE A 528 -25.19 -20.89 -38.31
C PHE A 528 -25.07 -21.73 -37.03
N THR A 529 -24.20 -21.29 -36.12
CA THR A 529 -24.05 -21.83 -34.76
C THR A 529 -24.12 -20.70 -33.76
N VAL A 530 -25.01 -20.81 -32.77
CA VAL A 530 -25.09 -19.86 -31.66
C VAL A 530 -23.93 -20.09 -30.70
N LEU A 531 -23.10 -19.06 -30.51
CA LEU A 531 -21.95 -19.09 -29.60
C LEU A 531 -22.35 -18.62 -28.19
N ALA A 532 -23.22 -17.62 -28.10
CA ALA A 532 -23.76 -17.10 -26.85
C ALA A 532 -25.10 -16.40 -27.11
N SER A 533 -26.02 -16.40 -26.14
CA SER A 533 -27.33 -15.76 -26.29
C SER A 533 -27.92 -15.30 -24.97
N THR A 534 -28.85 -14.34 -25.03
CA THR A 534 -29.67 -13.89 -23.91
C THR A 534 -31.06 -13.49 -24.40
N THR A 535 -32.07 -13.61 -23.55
CA THR A 535 -33.43 -13.10 -23.77
C THR A 535 -33.73 -11.85 -22.94
N GLN A 536 -32.76 -11.39 -22.14
CA GLN A 536 -32.96 -10.27 -21.19
C GLN A 536 -32.71 -8.90 -21.78
N VAL A 537 -31.88 -8.83 -22.83
CA VAL A 537 -31.45 -7.56 -23.44
C VAL A 537 -31.56 -7.72 -24.95
N THR A 538 -32.22 -6.75 -25.57
CA THR A 538 -32.33 -6.54 -27.02
C THR A 538 -32.09 -5.07 -27.33
N TYR A 539 -32.09 -4.68 -28.61
CA TYR A 539 -32.29 -3.28 -28.97
C TYR A 539 -33.71 -2.81 -28.61
N THR A 540 -33.91 -1.49 -28.58
CA THR A 540 -35.23 -0.88 -28.35
C THR A 540 -35.75 -0.22 -29.64
N PRO A 541 -36.91 -0.60 -30.18
CA PRO A 541 -37.49 0.03 -31.36
C PRO A 541 -37.75 1.54 -31.16
N ASN A 542 -37.74 2.31 -32.26
CA ASN A 542 -38.06 3.74 -32.34
C ASN A 542 -37.11 4.67 -31.54
N VAL A 543 -35.95 4.19 -31.11
CA VAL A 543 -34.91 5.00 -30.45
C VAL A 543 -33.52 4.69 -31.01
N PRO A 544 -32.53 5.58 -30.85
CA PRO A 544 -31.15 5.27 -31.18
C PRO A 544 -30.60 4.12 -30.34
N ASN A 545 -29.94 3.17 -31.00
CA ASN A 545 -29.25 2.02 -30.42
C ASN A 545 -27.80 1.94 -30.92
N THR A 546 -26.97 1.21 -30.19
CA THR A 546 -25.58 0.94 -30.57
C THR A 546 -25.25 -0.53 -30.42
N PHE A 547 -24.75 -1.14 -31.49
CA PHE A 547 -24.12 -2.46 -31.46
C PHE A 547 -22.61 -2.33 -31.58
N ARG A 548 -21.88 -3.19 -30.87
CA ARG A 548 -20.42 -3.31 -31.02
C ARG A 548 -19.98 -4.76 -30.96
N LEU A 549 -19.10 -5.13 -31.89
CA LEU A 549 -18.30 -6.36 -31.86
C LEU A 549 -16.82 -6.02 -31.64
N VAL A 550 -16.17 -6.77 -30.77
CA VAL A 550 -14.73 -6.67 -30.50
C VAL A 550 -14.10 -8.03 -30.73
N PHE A 551 -13.13 -8.10 -31.64
CA PHE A 551 -12.36 -9.28 -31.96
C PHE A 551 -10.93 -9.14 -31.46
N ARG A 552 -10.46 -10.10 -30.65
CA ARG A 552 -9.06 -10.19 -30.16
C ARG A 552 -8.59 -11.63 -30.20
N GLY A 553 -7.83 -11.99 -31.23
CA GLY A 553 -7.51 -13.37 -31.57
C GLY A 553 -8.79 -14.18 -31.78
N ASN A 554 -9.02 -15.15 -30.88
CA ASN A 554 -10.20 -16.02 -30.87
C ASN A 554 -11.31 -15.49 -29.95
N GLN A 555 -11.05 -14.45 -29.14
CA GLN A 555 -12.05 -13.88 -28.24
C GLN A 555 -12.94 -12.89 -28.99
N ILE A 556 -14.26 -13.07 -28.84
CA ILE A 556 -15.29 -12.24 -29.46
C ILE A 556 -16.18 -11.70 -28.35
N SER A 557 -16.34 -10.38 -28.31
CA SER A 557 -17.19 -9.69 -27.31
C SER A 557 -18.23 -8.83 -28.03
N ALA A 558 -19.49 -9.00 -27.66
CA ALA A 558 -20.62 -8.28 -28.22
C ALA A 558 -21.25 -7.36 -27.18
N TYR A 559 -21.64 -6.16 -27.60
CA TYR A 559 -22.23 -5.12 -26.76
C TYR A 559 -23.49 -4.58 -27.42
N VAL A 560 -24.51 -4.32 -26.61
CA VAL A 560 -25.77 -3.68 -27.02
C VAL A 560 -26.04 -2.53 -26.06
N ASN A 561 -26.02 -1.30 -26.57
CA ASN A 561 -26.25 -0.03 -25.87
C ASN A 561 -25.25 0.31 -24.73
N ASP A 562 -25.07 -0.56 -23.73
CA ASP A 562 -24.03 -0.42 -22.70
C ASP A 562 -22.68 -0.92 -23.23
N LEU A 563 -21.76 0.03 -23.49
CA LEU A 563 -20.44 -0.27 -24.02
C LEU A 563 -19.36 -0.42 -22.93
N SER A 564 -19.71 -0.30 -21.65
CA SER A 564 -18.77 -0.39 -20.53
C SER A 564 -18.35 -1.82 -20.21
N LYS A 565 -19.18 -2.80 -20.57
CA LYS A 565 -18.96 -4.24 -20.37
C LYS A 565 -19.63 -5.06 -21.49
N PRO A 566 -19.05 -6.19 -21.91
CA PRO A 566 -19.67 -7.02 -22.94
C PRO A 566 -20.98 -7.62 -22.44
N LEU A 567 -21.99 -7.64 -23.31
CA LEU A 567 -23.25 -8.36 -23.08
C LEU A 567 -23.05 -9.86 -23.27
N LEU A 568 -22.38 -10.25 -24.36
CA LEU A 568 -22.07 -11.64 -24.69
C LEU A 568 -20.58 -11.77 -25.01
N THR A 569 -20.00 -12.91 -24.67
CA THR A 569 -18.60 -13.24 -25.01
C THR A 569 -18.52 -14.69 -25.49
N ALA A 570 -17.67 -14.95 -26.47
CA ALA A 570 -17.38 -16.29 -26.96
C ALA A 570 -15.90 -16.44 -27.32
N GLU A 571 -15.44 -17.69 -27.39
CA GLU A 571 -14.16 -18.06 -27.99
C GLU A 571 -14.42 -18.92 -29.23
N ASP A 572 -14.06 -18.41 -30.41
CA ASP A 572 -14.17 -19.14 -31.66
C ASP A 572 -13.10 -18.65 -32.64
N ASN A 573 -12.61 -19.53 -33.51
CA ASN A 573 -11.53 -19.22 -34.45
C ASN A 573 -11.88 -19.53 -35.91
N THR A 574 -13.16 -19.80 -36.20
CA THR A 574 -13.65 -20.19 -37.52
C THR A 574 -13.32 -19.15 -38.58
N VAL A 575 -13.46 -17.86 -38.26
CA VAL A 575 -13.17 -16.77 -39.19
C VAL A 575 -12.11 -15.83 -38.61
N GLN A 576 -10.98 -15.68 -39.31
CA GLN A 576 -9.82 -14.94 -38.79
C GLN A 576 -9.80 -13.48 -39.22
N LYS A 577 -10.36 -13.17 -40.39
CA LYS A 577 -10.47 -11.82 -40.94
C LYS A 577 -11.56 -11.77 -41.99
N GLY A 578 -12.11 -10.59 -42.23
CA GLY A 578 -13.07 -10.35 -43.30
C GLY A 578 -13.64 -8.95 -43.26
N SER A 579 -14.61 -8.67 -44.13
CA SER A 579 -15.32 -7.39 -44.13
C SER A 579 -16.27 -7.25 -42.93
N VAL A 580 -17.02 -6.15 -42.89
CA VAL A 580 -18.05 -5.85 -41.91
C VAL A 580 -19.32 -5.44 -42.64
N GLY A 581 -20.45 -5.50 -41.95
CA GLY A 581 -21.70 -5.09 -42.55
C GLY A 581 -22.86 -5.17 -41.60
N VAL A 582 -24.05 -5.09 -42.18
CA VAL A 582 -25.32 -5.15 -41.46
C VAL A 582 -26.19 -6.20 -42.12
N SER A 583 -26.90 -7.00 -41.33
CA SER A 583 -27.97 -7.89 -41.80
C SER A 583 -29.30 -7.46 -41.22
N LEU A 584 -30.36 -7.66 -41.98
CA LEU A 584 -31.73 -7.40 -41.55
C LEU A 584 -32.62 -8.60 -41.91
N TYR A 585 -33.54 -8.92 -41.00
CA TYR A 585 -34.60 -9.90 -41.16
C TYR A 585 -35.93 -9.19 -40.96
N ALA A 586 -36.82 -9.19 -41.96
CA ALA A 586 -38.16 -8.60 -41.94
C ALA A 586 -38.27 -7.09 -41.58
N THR A 587 -37.18 -6.45 -41.17
CA THR A 587 -37.13 -5.03 -40.79
C THR A 587 -37.53 -4.16 -41.97
N ASN A 588 -38.70 -3.51 -41.89
CA ASN A 588 -39.25 -2.71 -42.97
C ASN A 588 -38.70 -1.27 -43.00
N ALA A 589 -38.14 -0.78 -41.90
CA ALA A 589 -37.54 0.56 -41.85
C ALA A 589 -36.47 0.66 -40.76
N ILE A 590 -35.26 1.04 -41.16
CA ILE A 590 -34.13 1.31 -40.28
C ILE A 590 -33.28 2.44 -40.82
N ARG A 591 -32.74 3.25 -39.91
CA ARG A 591 -31.75 4.29 -40.20
C ARG A 591 -30.43 3.95 -39.50
N ILE A 592 -29.40 3.57 -40.25
CA ILE A 592 -28.05 3.34 -39.73
C ILE A 592 -27.24 4.63 -39.90
N ALA A 593 -26.85 5.23 -38.78
CA ALA A 593 -26.24 6.56 -38.73
C ALA A 593 -24.70 6.53 -38.73
N ASN A 594 -24.11 5.43 -38.25
CA ASN A 594 -22.66 5.29 -38.19
C ASN A 594 -22.27 3.83 -38.29
N LEU A 595 -21.26 3.53 -39.11
CA LEU A 595 -20.57 2.24 -39.14
C LEU A 595 -19.07 2.49 -39.13
N MET A 596 -18.38 2.00 -38.11
CA MET A 596 -16.96 2.25 -37.88
C MET A 596 -16.20 0.96 -37.58
N VAL A 597 -15.00 0.84 -38.15
CA VAL A 597 -14.05 -0.24 -37.89
C VAL A 597 -12.69 0.34 -37.52
N THR A 598 -12.17 -0.11 -36.38
CA THR A 598 -10.82 0.22 -35.92
C THR A 598 -9.99 -1.05 -35.69
N GLU A 599 -8.75 -1.07 -36.17
CA GLU A 599 -7.75 -2.13 -35.93
C GLU A 599 -6.64 -1.68 -34.99
#